data_AF-A0A838RIA9-F1
#
_entry.id   AF-A0A838RIA9-F1
#
_cell.length_a   1.000
_cell.length_b   1.000
_cell.length_c   1.000
_cell.angle_alpha   90.00
_cell.angle_beta   90.00
_cell.angle_gamma   90.00
#
_symmetry.space_group_name_H-M   'P 1'
#
loop_
_entity.id
_entity.type
_entity.pdbx_description
1 polymer ?
#
loop_
_entity_poly.entity_id
_entity_poly.type
_entity_poly.pdbx_seq_one_letter_code
_entity_poly.pdbx_strand_id
1 'polypeptide(L)'
;MGLFLKQKTALLLLLGVLFGLLMARMGSMSLWIDEDFTLRNAGQPTLAAVMTQSAMTERRPPLSFWLFHLWGRLVGPQEWGWRWLSSAWLLLAVAAAARLA
;
A
#
# COMPACT_ATOMS: atom_id res chain seq x y z
N MET A 1 16.99 17.98 -25.38
CA MET A 1 16.45 16.61 -25.45
C MET A 1 17.15 15.63 -24.50
N GLY A 2 18.49 15.59 -24.43
CA GLY A 2 19.22 14.59 -23.63
C GLY A 2 19.08 14.65 -22.11
N LEU A 3 18.92 15.84 -21.51
CA LEU A 3 18.82 15.98 -20.05
C LEU A 3 17.50 15.40 -19.50
N PHE A 4 16.39 15.64 -20.18
CA PHE A 4 15.08 15.09 -19.82
C PHE A 4 15.04 13.56 -19.91
N LEU A 5 15.70 12.95 -20.90
CA LEU A 5 15.82 11.50 -20.98
C LEU A 5 16.61 10.94 -19.80
N LYS A 6 17.74 11.57 -19.44
CA LYS A 6 18.56 11.16 -18.29
C LYS A 6 17.78 11.20 -16.97
N GLN A 7 16.98 12.24 -16.75
CA GLN A 7 16.14 12.36 -15.54
C GLN A 7 15.06 11.27 -15.47
N LYS A 8 14.39 10.97 -16.59
CA LYS A 8 13.40 9.89 -16.66
C LYS A 8 14.05 8.52 -16.39
N THR A 9 15.20 8.25 -16.99
CA THR A 9 15.95 7.01 -16.75
C THR A 9 16.37 6.91 -15.30
N ALA A 10 16.89 7.98 -14.69
CA ALA A 10 17.27 7.99 -13.28
C ALA A 10 16.07 7.71 -12.36
N LEU A 11 14.90 8.32 -12.64
CA LEU A 11 13.69 8.06 -11.89
C LEU A 11 13.22 6.60 -12.03
N LEU A 12 13.24 6.04 -13.24
CA LEU A 12 12.88 4.64 -13.45
C LEU A 12 13.84 3.69 -12.72
N LEU A 13 15.14 3.98 -12.72
CA LEU A 13 16.11 3.20 -11.96
C LEU A 13 15.85 3.30 -10.45
N LEU A 14 15.58 4.50 -9.93
CA LEU A 14 15.23 4.71 -8.52
C LEU A 14 13.98 3.91 -8.13
N LEU A 15 12.90 4.00 -8.91
CA LEU A 15 11.67 3.26 -8.66
C LEU A 15 11.89 1.75 -8.75
N GLY A 16 12.72 1.27 -9.69
CA GLY A 16 13.08 -0.14 -9.82
C GLY A 16 13.86 -0.66 -8.59
N VAL A 17 14.84 0.10 -8.12
CA VAL A 17 15.60 -0.24 -6.90
C VAL A 17 14.67 -0.24 -5.68
N LEU A 18 13.84 0.78 -5.52
CA LEU A 18 12.87 0.87 -4.43
C LEU A 18 11.89 -0.31 -4.44
N PHE A 19 11.37 -0.67 -5.61
CA PHE A 19 10.51 -1.83 -5.77
C PHE A 19 11.20 -3.13 -5.35
N GLY A 20 12.44 -3.34 -5.80
CA GLY A 20 13.24 -4.51 -5.40
C GLY A 20 13.42 -4.60 -3.88
N LEU A 21 13.74 -3.48 -3.23
CA LEU A 21 13.89 -3.40 -1.77
C LEU A 21 12.58 -3.70 -1.04
N LEU A 22 11.44 -3.17 -1.52
CA LEU A 22 10.13 -3.41 -0.93
C LEU A 22 9.74 -4.89 -1.02
N MET A 23 10.01 -5.55 -2.16
CA MET A 23 9.63 -6.95 -2.37
C MET A 23 10.53 -7.94 -1.61
N ALA A 24 11.80 -7.61 -1.37
CA ALA A 24 12.83 -8.55 -0.91
C ALA A 24 12.47 -9.34 0.35
N ARG A 25 11.70 -8.74 1.27
CA ARG A 25 11.34 -9.38 2.56
C ARG A 25 9.85 -9.32 2.88
N MET A 26 9.01 -8.88 1.94
CA MET A 26 7.61 -8.55 2.17
C MET A 26 6.79 -9.68 2.80
N GLY A 27 7.08 -10.94 2.44
CA GLY A 27 6.39 -12.12 2.99
C GLY A 27 7.03 -12.74 4.24
N SER A 28 8.20 -12.26 4.67
CA SER A 28 8.99 -12.85 5.77
C SER A 28 8.97 -12.03 7.06
N MET A 29 8.40 -10.83 7.03
CA MET A 29 8.36 -9.92 8.16
C MET A 29 7.05 -10.11 8.93
N SER A 30 7.14 -10.20 10.26
CA SER A 30 5.97 -10.19 11.14
C SER A 30 5.16 -8.91 10.96
N LEU A 31 3.84 -9.00 11.14
CA LEU A 31 2.96 -7.85 11.11
C LEU A 31 3.31 -6.85 12.22
N TRP A 32 3.34 -5.59 11.86
CA TRP A 32 3.37 -4.49 12.82
C TRP A 32 1.97 -4.30 13.41
N ILE A 33 1.88 -3.69 14.60
CA ILE A 33 0.60 -3.51 15.29
C ILE A 33 -0.44 -2.76 14.43
N ASP A 34 0.00 -1.73 13.70
CA ASP A 34 -0.87 -0.95 12.82
C ASP A 34 -1.26 -1.73 11.55
N GLU A 35 -0.40 -2.63 11.06
CA GLU A 35 -0.73 -3.53 9.94
C GLU A 35 -1.81 -4.53 10.37
N ASP A 36 -1.63 -5.17 11.52
CA ASP A 36 -2.61 -6.12 12.08
C ASP A 36 -3.95 -5.43 12.36
N PHE A 37 -3.93 -4.23 12.96
CA PHE A 37 -5.14 -3.44 13.16
C PHE A 37 -5.86 -3.14 11.83
N THR A 38 -5.10 -2.77 10.79
CA THR A 38 -5.65 -2.50 9.46
C THR A 38 -6.27 -3.75 8.85
N LEU A 39 -5.58 -4.88 8.92
CA LEU A 39 -6.05 -6.17 8.43
C LEU A 39 -7.34 -6.61 9.13
N ARG A 40 -7.46 -6.43 10.45
CA ARG A 40 -8.67 -6.77 11.22
C ARG A 40 -9.87 -5.90 10.84
N ASN A 41 -9.65 -4.61 10.61
CA ASN A 41 -10.70 -3.67 10.21
C ASN A 41 -11.17 -3.89 8.76
N ALA A 42 -10.23 -4.13 7.85
CA ALA A 42 -10.54 -4.34 6.44
C ALA A 42 -10.94 -5.80 6.11
N GLY A 43 -10.55 -6.76 6.95
CA GLY A 43 -10.86 -8.19 6.80
C GLY A 43 -12.30 -8.60 7.14
N GLN A 44 -13.19 -7.62 7.38
CA GLN A 44 -14.60 -7.86 7.63
C GLN A 44 -15.29 -8.48 6.41
N PRO A 45 -16.40 -9.23 6.59
CA PRO A 45 -17.02 -10.00 5.50
C PRO A 45 -17.67 -9.13 4.41
N THR A 46 -18.07 -7.89 4.73
CA THR A 46 -18.74 -6.97 3.81
C THR A 46 -18.23 -5.55 3.98
N LEU A 47 -18.37 -4.70 2.96
CA LEU A 47 -18.07 -3.27 3.06
C LEU A 47 -18.86 -2.56 4.17
N ALA A 48 -20.12 -2.96 4.39
CA ALA A 48 -20.94 -2.45 5.48
C ALA A 48 -20.37 -2.85 6.85
N ALA A 49 -19.88 -4.09 6.99
CA ALA A 49 -19.23 -4.53 8.22
C ALA A 49 -17.89 -3.79 8.45
N VAL A 50 -17.12 -3.47 7.39
CA VAL A 50 -15.94 -2.59 7.49
C VAL A 50 -16.33 -1.23 8.05
N MET A 51 -17.42 -0.63 7.57
CA MET A 51 -17.92 0.67 8.08
C MET A 51 -18.25 0.61 9.56
N THR A 52 -19.06 -0.37 9.95
CA THR A 52 -19.49 -0.54 11.34
C THR A 52 -18.29 -0.78 12.24
N GLN A 53 -17.37 -1.66 11.85
CA GLN A 53 -16.16 -1.94 12.61
C GLN A 53 -15.30 -0.68 12.77
N SER A 54 -15.03 0.02 11.67
CA SER A 54 -14.21 1.23 11.67
C SER A 54 -14.81 2.33 12.55
N ALA A 55 -16.14 2.51 12.51
CA ALA A 55 -16.82 3.50 13.35
C ALA A 55 -16.71 3.18 14.86
N MET A 56 -16.51 1.92 15.23
CA MET A 56 -16.38 1.48 16.62
C MET A 56 -14.94 1.55 17.13
N THR A 57 -13.96 1.38 16.24
CA THR A 57 -12.54 1.26 16.64
C THR A 57 -11.66 2.43 16.21
N GLU A 58 -12.12 3.29 15.32
CA GLU A 58 -11.31 4.37 14.73
C GLU A 58 -12.12 5.68 14.65
N ARG A 59 -11.42 6.82 14.84
CA ARG A 59 -12.01 8.16 14.73
C ARG A 59 -11.89 8.73 13.32
N ARG A 60 -11.03 8.14 12.48
CA ARG A 60 -10.75 8.57 11.11
C ARG A 60 -11.76 7.99 10.11
N PRO A 61 -11.98 8.67 8.97
CA PRO A 61 -12.82 8.14 7.89
C PRO A 61 -12.33 6.77 7.38
N PRO A 62 -13.23 5.86 7.01
CA PRO A 62 -12.92 4.45 6.73
C PRO A 62 -12.43 4.16 5.30
N LEU A 63 -12.13 5.20 4.52
CA LEU A 63 -11.76 5.05 3.11
C LEU A 63 -10.54 4.13 2.92
N SER A 64 -9.53 4.23 3.80
CA SER A 64 -8.37 3.35 3.76
C SER A 64 -8.78 1.88 3.95
N PHE A 65 -9.64 1.59 4.94
CA PHE A 65 -10.10 0.22 5.19
C PHE A 65 -10.96 -0.33 4.06
N TRP A 66 -11.73 0.51 3.37
CA TRP A 66 -12.44 0.10 2.14
C TRP A 66 -11.49 -0.30 1.02
N LEU A 67 -10.46 0.52 0.76
CA LEU A 67 -9.46 0.19 -0.26
C LEU A 67 -8.75 -1.13 0.06
N PHE A 68 -8.36 -1.31 1.32
CA PHE A 68 -7.77 -2.57 1.79
C PHE A 68 -8.72 -3.75 1.71
N HIS A 69 -10.00 -3.56 2.05
CA HIS A 69 -11.01 -4.62 1.94
C HIS A 69 -11.15 -5.10 0.50
N LEU A 70 -11.36 -4.17 -0.44
CA LEU A 70 -11.49 -4.49 -1.86
C LEU A 70 -10.22 -5.13 -2.41
N TRP A 71 -9.05 -4.61 -2.04
CA TRP A 71 -7.77 -5.18 -2.44
C TRP A 71 -7.56 -6.59 -1.91
N GLY A 72 -7.85 -6.83 -0.62
CA GLY A 72 -7.77 -8.15 0.01
C GLY A 72 -8.64 -9.20 -0.68
N ARG A 73 -9.81 -8.80 -1.21
CA ARG A 73 -10.66 -9.69 -2.03
C ARG A 73 -10.01 -10.10 -3.36
N LEU A 74 -9.10 -9.29 -3.89
CA LEU A 74 -8.38 -9.57 -5.14
C LEU A 74 -7.12 -10.41 -4.90
N VAL A 75 -6.33 -10.09 -3.87
CA VAL A 75 -5.02 -10.73 -3.63
C VAL A 75 -5.08 -11.96 -2.73
N GLY A 76 -6.17 -12.14 -1.98
CA GLY A 76 -6.33 -13.26 -1.05
C GLY A 76 -5.79 -13.00 0.36
N PRO A 77 -5.70 -14.04 1.20
CA PRO A 77 -5.43 -13.90 2.64
C PRO A 77 -3.94 -13.72 2.99
N GLN A 78 -3.03 -13.74 2.03
CA GLN A 78 -1.60 -13.72 2.31
C GLN A 78 -1.12 -12.31 2.69
N GLU A 79 -0.38 -12.17 3.80
CA GLU A 79 0.10 -10.87 4.30
C GLU A 79 0.85 -10.04 3.24
N TRP A 80 1.69 -10.69 2.43
CA TRP A 80 2.45 -10.02 1.37
C TRP A 80 1.53 -9.36 0.32
N GLY A 81 0.37 -9.95 0.04
CA GLY A 81 -0.59 -9.40 -0.91
C GLY A 81 -1.13 -8.07 -0.41
N TRP A 82 -1.43 -7.96 0.87
CA TRP A 82 -1.97 -6.74 1.49
C TRP A 82 -0.94 -5.62 1.55
N ARG A 83 0.33 -5.94 1.84
CA ARG A 83 1.44 -4.99 1.84
C ARG A 83 1.74 -4.39 0.46
N TRP A 84 1.35 -5.08 -0.61
CA TRP A 84 1.48 -4.56 -1.96
C TRP A 84 0.74 -3.23 -2.10
N LEU A 85 -0.51 -3.11 -1.63
CA LEU A 85 -1.28 -1.88 -1.79
C LEU A 85 -0.53 -0.64 -1.26
N SER A 86 0.01 -0.71 -0.03
CA SER A 86 0.83 0.37 0.54
C SER A 86 2.11 0.62 -0.27
N SER A 87 2.75 -0.43 -0.76
CA SER A 87 3.97 -0.34 -1.57
C SER A 87 3.72 0.33 -2.93
N ALA A 88 2.57 0.06 -3.56
CA ALA A 88 2.14 0.74 -4.78
C ALA A 88 1.95 2.25 -4.52
N TRP A 89 1.26 2.61 -3.45
CA TRP A 89 1.07 4.00 -3.07
C TRP A 89 2.40 4.71 -2.77
N LEU A 90 3.36 4.03 -2.14
CA LEU A 90 4.69 4.59 -1.92
C LEU A 90 5.43 4.87 -3.24
N LEU A 91 5.42 3.92 -4.19
CA LEU A 91 6.06 4.12 -5.49
C LEU A 91 5.44 5.30 -6.25
N LEU A 92 4.11 5.41 -6.22
CA LEU A 92 3.38 6.53 -6.82
C LEU A 92 3.72 7.86 -6.14
N ALA A 93 3.79 7.87 -4.81
CA ALA A 93 4.14 9.05 -4.03
C ALA A 93 5.57 9.54 -4.35
N VAL A 94 6.54 8.63 -4.46
CA VAL A 94 7.92 8.97 -4.86
C VAL A 94 7.96 9.51 -6.28
N ALA A 95 7.24 8.88 -7.22
CA ALA A 95 7.16 9.35 -8.60
C ALA A 95 6.50 10.75 -8.71
N ALA A 96 5.49 11.02 -7.89
CA ALA A 96 4.84 12.33 -7.82
C ALA A 96 5.77 13.38 -7.18
N ALA A 97 6.42 13.06 -6.06
CA ALA A 97 7.36 13.95 -5.39
C ALA A 97 8.52 14.34 -6.32
N ALA A 98 9.06 13.39 -7.08
CA ALA A 98 10.13 13.64 -8.06
C ALA A 98 9.71 14.56 -9.22
N ARG A 99 8.40 14.76 -9.45
CA ARG A 99 7.90 15.75 -10.43
C ARG A 99 7.66 17.13 -9.84
N LEU A 100 7.54 17.23 -8.52
CA LEU A 100 7.25 18.46 -7.80
C LEU A 100 8.52 19.14 -7.26
N ALA A 101 9.60 18.39 -7.09
CA ALA A 101 10.94 18.88 -6.75
C ALA A 101 11.66 19.44 -7.98
#